data_AF-A0A524LSV2-F1
#
_entry.id   AF-A0A524LSV2-F1
#
_cell.length_a   1.000
_cell.length_b   1.000
_cell.length_c   1.000
_cell.angle_alpha   90.00
_cell.angle_beta   90.00
_cell.angle_gamma   90.00
#
_symmetry.space_group_name_H-M   'P 1'
#
loop_
_entity.id
_entity.type
_entity.pdbx_description
1 polymer ?
#
loop_
_entity_poly.entity_id
_entity_poly.type
_entity_poly.pdbx_seq_one_letter_code
_entity_poly.pdbx_strand_id
1 'polypeptide(L)'
;MDTFWQKLKLGISDGYHTLSVKTDELTRMGRLKLEMIAAKRDIEKAFIELGGRVYHSFQEKSEDHILSDQTILKLINDIERKEVALADLEEKVDIIRNQKDEKSNTAD
;
A
#
# COMPACT_ATOMS: atom_id res chain seq x y z
N MET A 1 -5.67 -7.54 -15.84
CA MET A 1 -4.65 -6.65 -15.26
C MET A 1 -5.30 -6.01 -14.05
N ASP A 2 -5.04 -6.54 -12.87
CA ASP A 2 -5.59 -5.93 -11.65
C ASP A 2 -4.84 -4.62 -11.40
N THR A 3 -5.57 -3.52 -11.26
CA THR A 3 -4.96 -2.23 -10.94
C THR A 3 -4.42 -2.26 -9.51
N PHE A 4 -3.42 -1.42 -9.21
CA PHE A 4 -2.92 -1.26 -7.85
C PHE A 4 -4.07 -0.99 -6.87
N TRP A 5 -5.05 -0.18 -7.28
CA TRP A 5 -6.27 0.09 -6.52
C TRP A 5 -7.09 -1.16 -6.18
N GLN A 6 -7.22 -2.10 -7.12
CA GLN A 6 -7.91 -3.36 -6.86
C GLN A 6 -7.12 -4.24 -5.89
N LYS A 7 -5.80 -4.33 -6.05
CA LYS A 7 -4.92 -5.05 -5.12
C LYS A 7 -4.94 -4.44 -3.72
N LEU A 8 -5.00 -3.11 -3.63
CA LEU A 8 -5.10 -2.37 -2.37
C LEU A 8 -6.39 -2.73 -1.63
N LYS A 9 -7.53 -2.69 -2.32
CA LYS A 9 -8.84 -3.06 -1.76
C LYS A 9 -8.87 -4.52 -1.28
N LEU A 10 -8.33 -5.44 -2.07
CA LEU A 10 -8.26 -6.86 -1.72
C LEU A 10 -7.34 -7.08 -0.50
N GLY A 11 -6.15 -6.47 -0.50
CA GLY A 11 -5.16 -6.63 0.57
C GLY A 11 -5.51 -5.96 1.90
N ILE A 12 -6.57 -5.14 1.98
CA ILE A 12 -7.14 -4.66 3.26
C ILE A 12 -8.17 -5.69 3.79
N SER A 13 -8.86 -6.41 2.91
CA SER A 13 -9.85 -7.43 3.27
C SER A 13 -9.22 -8.75 3.71
N ASP A 14 -8.00 -9.07 3.27
CA ASP A 14 -7.25 -10.28 3.67
C ASP A 14 -6.64 -10.13 5.07
N GLY A 15 -7.50 -9.94 6.07
CA GLY A 15 -7.20 -10.38 7.41
C GLY A 15 -7.52 -11.85 7.51
N TYR A 16 -6.52 -12.75 7.53
CA TYR A 16 -6.47 -14.02 8.29
C TYR A 16 -5.34 -14.90 7.73
N HIS A 17 -4.14 -14.77 8.30
CA HIS A 17 -3.18 -15.87 8.30
C HIS A 17 -2.67 -16.05 9.74
N THR A 18 -2.99 -17.21 10.29
CA THR A 18 -2.53 -17.71 11.58
C THR A 18 -1.01 -17.89 11.52
N LEU A 19 -0.28 -17.19 12.38
CA LEU A 19 1.18 -17.22 12.42
C LEU A 19 1.63 -17.92 13.72
N SER A 20 2.31 -19.08 13.62
CA SER A 20 3.14 -19.61 14.71
C SER A 20 4.55 -19.03 14.57
N VAL A 21 4.81 -17.94 15.28
CA VAL A 21 6.05 -17.17 15.13
C VAL A 21 6.65 -16.94 16.51
N LYS A 22 8.00 -16.94 16.60
CA LYS A 22 8.72 -16.56 17.83
C LYS A 22 8.28 -15.17 18.28
N THR A 23 8.19 -14.93 19.59
CA THR A 23 7.61 -13.70 20.17
C THR A 23 8.24 -12.40 19.64
N ASP A 24 9.55 -12.38 19.40
CA ASP A 24 10.26 -11.20 18.88
C ASP A 24 9.92 -10.91 17.40
N GLU A 25 9.89 -11.96 16.57
CA GLU A 25 9.52 -11.86 15.15
C GLU A 25 8.04 -11.50 14.99
N LEU A 26 7.17 -11.96 15.90
CA LEU A 26 5.75 -11.64 15.94
C LEU A 26 5.53 -10.15 16.24
N THR A 27 6.31 -9.59 17.16
CA THR A 27 6.29 -8.14 17.47
C THR A 27 6.75 -7.32 16.27
N ARG A 28 7.85 -7.73 15.61
CA ARG A 28 8.37 -7.05 14.42
C ARG A 28 7.38 -7.09 13.24
N MET A 29 6.76 -8.24 12.98
CA MET A 29 5.72 -8.36 11.95
C MET A 29 4.46 -7.59 12.31
N GLY A 30 4.05 -7.58 13.58
CA GLY A 30 2.91 -6.79 14.04
C GLY A 30 3.10 -5.30 13.75
N ARG A 31 4.29 -4.77 14.04
CA ARG A 31 4.64 -3.38 13.71
C ARG A 31 4.61 -3.10 12.20
N LEU A 32 5.27 -3.94 11.40
CA LEU A 32 5.28 -3.77 9.94
C LEU A 32 3.85 -3.83 9.36
N LYS A 33 2.99 -4.71 9.88
CA LYS A 33 1.59 -4.81 9.45
C LYS A 33 0.79 -3.55 9.79
N LEU A 34 1.02 -2.95 10.96
CA LEU A 34 0.39 -1.67 11.31
C LEU A 34 0.88 -0.53 10.40
N GLU A 35 2.18 -0.49 10.09
CA GLU A 35 2.77 0.48 9.15
C GLU A 35 2.18 0.30 7.74
N MET A 36 2.01 -0.94 7.26
CA MET A 36 1.33 -1.23 5.99
C MET A 36 -0.12 -0.75 6.00
N ILE A 37 -0.89 -1.03 7.05
CA ILE A 37 -2.30 -0.59 7.15
C ILE A 37 -2.38 0.94 7.11
N ALA A 38 -1.48 1.64 7.80
CA ALA A 38 -1.41 3.10 7.75
C ALA A 38 -1.08 3.60 6.34
N ALA A 39 -0.07 3.03 5.68
CA ALA A 39 0.31 3.38 4.32
C ALA A 39 -0.84 3.15 3.32
N LYS A 40 -1.52 2.01 3.42
CA LYS A 40 -2.69 1.68 2.57
C LYS A 40 -3.81 2.71 2.73
N ARG A 41 -4.14 3.10 3.98
CA ARG A 41 -5.15 4.14 4.27
C ARG A 41 -4.75 5.51 3.73
N ASP A 42 -3.48 5.87 3.81
CA ASP A 42 -2.99 7.14 3.29
C ASP A 42 -3.06 7.22 1.77
N ILE A 43 -2.74 6.12 1.07
CA ILE A 43 -2.92 6.02 -0.38
C ILE A 43 -4.41 6.14 -0.73
N GLU A 44 -5.28 5.48 0.04
CA GLU A 44 -6.73 5.54 -0.16
C GLU A 44 -7.27 6.97 -0.07
N LYS A 45 -6.84 7.73 0.95
CA LYS A 45 -7.18 9.16 1.08
C LYS A 45 -6.69 9.99 -0.10
N ALA A 46 -5.46 9.76 -0.55
CA ALA A 46 -4.89 10.49 -1.68
C ALA A 46 -5.65 10.22 -2.99
N PHE A 47 -6.08 8.97 -3.21
CA PHE A 47 -6.95 8.63 -4.35
C PHE A 47 -8.33 9.29 -4.26
N ILE A 48 -8.92 9.36 -3.07
CA ILE A 48 -10.20 10.06 -2.86
C ILE A 48 -10.06 11.55 -3.20
N GLU A 49 -8.99 12.19 -2.74
CA GLU A 49 -8.71 13.60 -3.02
C GLU A 49 -8.45 13.85 -4.51
N LEU A 50 -7.61 13.02 -5.13
CA LEU A 50 -7.32 13.08 -6.56
C LEU A 50 -8.60 12.92 -7.39
N GLY A 51 -9.41 11.90 -7.09
CA GLY A 51 -10.66 11.64 -7.78
C GLY A 51 -11.65 12.80 -7.64
N GLY A 52 -11.78 13.37 -6.44
CA GLY A 52 -12.61 14.54 -6.20
C GLY A 52 -12.17 15.76 -7.00
N ARG A 53 -10.86 16.01 -7.07
CA ARG A 53 -10.29 17.13 -7.82
C ARG A 53 -10.49 16.96 -9.33
N VAL A 54 -10.17 15.80 -9.87
CA VAL A 54 -10.38 15.47 -11.29
C VAL A 54 -11.86 15.58 -11.64
N TYR A 55 -12.75 15.03 -10.82
CA TYR A 55 -14.19 15.12 -11.02
C TYR A 55 -14.67 16.58 -11.10
N HIS A 56 -14.21 17.42 -10.18
CA HIS A 56 -14.56 18.84 -10.16
C HIS A 56 -14.04 19.58 -11.40
N SER A 57 -12.78 19.37 -11.77
CA SER A 57 -12.19 19.96 -12.98
C SER A 57 -12.93 19.57 -14.26
N PHE A 58 -13.41 18.32 -14.34
CA PHE A 58 -14.27 17.87 -15.44
C PHE A 58 -15.63 18.58 -15.46
N GLN A 59 -16.27 18.78 -14.29
CA GLN A 59 -17.56 19.49 -14.23
C GLN A 59 -17.46 20.95 -14.69
N GLU A 60 -16.32 21.59 -14.45
CA GLU A 60 -16.04 22.96 -14.89
C GLU A 60 -15.73 23.08 -16.39
N LYS A 61 -15.73 21.96 -17.14
CA LYS A 61 -15.36 21.86 -18.57
C LYS A 61 -13.96 22.41 -18.86
N SER A 62 -13.07 22.34 -17.87
CA SER A 62 -11.70 22.84 -17.98
C SER A 62 -10.75 21.65 -18.17
N GLU A 63 -10.92 20.92 -19.28
CA GLU A 63 -10.13 19.70 -19.57
C GLU A 63 -8.62 19.99 -19.63
N ASP A 64 -8.22 21.12 -20.23
CA ASP A 64 -6.82 21.57 -20.29
C ASP A 64 -6.22 21.90 -18.90
N HIS A 65 -7.06 22.14 -17.89
CA HIS A 65 -6.59 22.44 -16.53
C HIS A 65 -6.19 21.18 -15.76
N ILE A 66 -6.67 19.99 -16.13
CA ILE A 66 -6.37 18.75 -15.37
C ILE A 66 -4.88 18.40 -15.46
N LEU A 67 -4.31 18.47 -16.67
CA LEU A 67 -2.91 18.12 -16.91
C LEU A 67 -1.92 19.15 -16.36
N SER A 68 -2.39 20.38 -16.13
CA SER A 68 -1.57 21.50 -15.65
C SER A 68 -1.82 21.83 -14.16
N ASP A 69 -2.83 21.24 -13.52
CA ASP A 69 -3.12 21.44 -12.10
C ASP A 69 -2.00 20.83 -11.26
N GLN A 70 -1.19 21.73 -10.67
CA GLN A 70 -0.10 21.38 -9.78
C GLN A 70 -0.54 20.53 -8.59
N THR A 71 -1.79 20.67 -8.14
CA THR A 71 -2.37 19.87 -7.06
C THR A 71 -2.56 18.42 -7.50
N ILE A 72 -3.09 18.21 -8.71
CA ILE A 72 -3.27 16.87 -9.30
C ILE A 72 -1.92 16.21 -9.50
N LEU A 73 -0.96 16.91 -10.09
CA LEU A 73 0.40 16.40 -10.29
C LEU A 73 1.09 16.06 -8.96
N LYS A 74 0.90 16.88 -7.92
CA LYS A 74 1.42 16.59 -6.59
C LYS A 74 0.79 15.34 -5.99
N LEU A 75 -0.54 15.20 -6.09
CA LEU A 75 -1.25 14.02 -5.59
C LEU A 75 -0.79 12.73 -6.29
N ILE A 76 -0.58 12.77 -7.60
CA ILE A 76 -0.04 11.63 -8.37
C ILE A 76 1.36 11.26 -7.85
N ASN A 77 2.27 12.23 -7.77
CA ASN A 77 3.61 11.99 -7.25
C ASN A 77 3.60 11.49 -5.80
N ASP A 78 2.69 11.98 -4.97
CA ASP A 78 2.56 11.57 -3.57
C ASP A 78 2.04 10.13 -3.46
N ILE A 79 1.10 9.74 -4.33
CA ILE A 79 0.61 8.36 -4.46
C ILE A 79 1.76 7.44 -4.88
N GLU A 80 2.47 7.74 -5.97
CA GLU A 80 3.57 6.91 -6.48
C GLU A 80 4.64 6.66 -5.40
N ARG A 81 5.04 7.70 -4.66
CA ARG A 81 6.01 7.55 -3.55
C ARG A 81 5.47 6.64 -2.43
N LYS A 82 4.18 6.74 -2.11
CA LYS A 82 3.55 5.90 -1.08
C LYS A 82 3.38 4.45 -1.55
N GLU A 83 3.12 4.23 -2.84
CA GLU A 83 3.05 2.87 -3.43
C GLU A 83 4.41 2.18 -3.35
N VAL A 84 5.51 2.87 -3.68
CA VAL A 84 6.87 2.34 -3.51
C VAL A 84 7.15 2.02 -2.04
N ALA A 85 6.84 2.92 -1.12
CA ALA A 85 7.03 2.67 0.30
C ALA A 85 6.19 1.49 0.83
N LEU A 86 4.99 1.28 0.29
CA LEU A 86 4.17 0.11 0.63
C LEU A 86 4.80 -1.19 0.11
N ALA A 87 5.30 -1.19 -1.13
CA ALA A 87 5.99 -2.33 -1.71
C ALA A 87 7.22 -2.74 -0.87
N ASP A 88 8.01 -1.77 -0.40
CA ASP A 88 9.15 -2.02 0.49
C ASP A 88 8.72 -2.66 1.82
N LEU A 89 7.57 -2.27 2.36
CA LEU A 89 7.02 -2.87 3.59
C LEU A 89 6.51 -4.30 3.36
N GLU A 90 5.88 -4.54 2.21
CA GLU A 90 5.44 -5.88 1.79
C GLU A 90 6.63 -6.82 1.62
N GLU A 91 7.70 -6.38 0.95
CA GLU A 91 8.92 -7.14 0.79
C GLU A 91 9.58 -7.48 2.14
N LYS A 92 9.64 -6.52 3.09
CA LYS A 92 10.17 -6.77 4.43
C LYS A 92 9.38 -7.84 5.19
N VAL A 93 8.07 -7.87 5.04
CA VAL A 93 7.22 -8.90 5.66
C VAL A 93 7.49 -10.27 5.03
N ASP A 94 7.64 -10.32 3.71
CA ASP A 94 7.90 -11.57 2.99
C ASP A 94 9.30 -12.12 3.26
N ILE A 95 10.32 -11.28 3.42
CA ILE A 95 11.66 -11.72 3.87
C ILE A 95 11.58 -12.38 5.25
N ILE A 96 10.87 -11.78 6.21
CA ILE A 96 10.72 -12.34 7.56
C ILE A 96 9.96 -13.67 7.51
N ARG A 97 8.99 -13.81 6.61
CA ARG A 97 8.26 -15.08 6.38
C ARG A 97 9.17 -16.15 5.76
N ASN A 98 9.89 -15.83 4.69
CA ASN A 98 10.68 -16.82 3.94
C ASN A 98 11.95 -17.25 4.69
N GLN A 99 12.54 -16.39 5.53
CA GLN A 99 13.63 -16.78 6.43
C GLN A 99 13.24 -17.89 7.43
N LYS A 100 11.94 -18.10 7.67
CA LYS A 100 11.43 -19.21 8.47
C LYS A 100 11.49 -20.53 7.71
N ASP A 101 11.13 -20.52 6.43
CA ASP A 101 11.02 -21.74 5.62
C ASP A 101 12.40 -22.38 5.40
N GLU A 102 13.44 -21.57 5.20
CA GLU A 102 14.83 -22.07 5.08
C GLU A 102 15.42 -22.61 6.39
N LYS A 103 15.06 -22.00 7.53
CA LYS A 103 15.52 -22.46 8.86
C LYS A 103 14.77 -23.69 9.36
N SER A 104 13.54 -23.91 8.90
CA SER A 104 12.79 -25.14 9.18
C SER A 104 13.32 -26.34 8.39
N ASN A 105 13.92 -26.11 7.21
CA ASN A 105 14.36 -27.17 6.29
C ASN A 105 15.83 -27.61 6.51
N THR A 106 16.53 -26.98 7.45
CA THR A 106 17.93 -27.29 7.81
C THR A 106 18.06 -27.92 9.20
N ALA A 107 16.93 -28.20 9.87
CA ALA A 107 16.86 -28.77 11.21
C ALA A 107 16.31 -30.22 11.27
N ASP A 108 16.10 -30.87 10.12
CA ASP A 108 15.77 -32.30 9.99
C ASP A 108 16.99 -33.12 9.50
#